data_AF-A0A812KB76-F1
#
_entry.id   AF-A0A812KB76-F1
#
_cell.length_a   1.000
_cell.length_b   1.000
_cell.length_c   1.000
_cell.angle_alpha   90.00
_cell.angle_beta   90.00
_cell.angle_gamma   90.00
#
_symmetry.space_group_name_H-M   'P 1'
#
loop_
_entity.id
_entity.type
_entity.pdbx_description
1 polymer ?
#
loop_
_entity_poly.entity_id
_entity_poly.type
_entity_poly.pdbx_seq_one_letter_code
_entity_poly.pdbx_strand_id
1 'polypeptide(L)'
;GRVQEAETAFNESLAMCREGGDRKGEADSLTALSKLYGESGQGIKAAEAADSALLLHRELGRKQWLLEALLSTARSKVAACKEHEENGAESAEIEKEVLSALDMAREAVVMSRRMNDAQSLIFCQHTEVEVLVAMNQFDEAMDVLKEAVALSQEQQLLREEGRLTSDVAQVYICQKNWKMATHCANKAMEMAEAAGDHDGEVFAVKLLRHIENEMGGKRKAPEQAAAAPAAEAAPAPEAAPAAEDEMPATYNGPTSDALADRLQGMVMDMFDADELQNDTMLMDIGIDSLSMLDFHARIQR
;
A
#
# COMPACT_ATOMS: atom_id res chain seq x y z
N GLY A 1 -19.21 -1.72 -8.05
CA GLY A 1 -19.36 -2.28 -9.40
C GLY A 1 -20.52 -3.27 -9.44
N ARG A 2 -21.05 -3.58 -10.62
CA ARG A 2 -22.11 -4.58 -10.83
C ARG A 2 -21.50 -6.00 -10.81
N VAL A 3 -21.02 -6.43 -9.65
CA VAL A 3 -20.24 -7.69 -9.48
C VAL A 3 -21.00 -8.90 -10.00
N GLN A 4 -22.29 -9.01 -9.69
CA GLN A 4 -23.14 -10.12 -10.12
C GLN A 4 -23.27 -10.21 -11.64
N GLU A 5 -23.32 -9.07 -12.33
CA GLU A 5 -23.43 -9.06 -13.80
C GLU A 5 -22.11 -9.43 -14.47
N ALA A 6 -20.99 -8.97 -13.92
CA ALA A 6 -19.67 -9.40 -14.36
C ALA A 6 -19.49 -10.91 -14.15
N GLU A 7 -19.93 -11.44 -13.01
CA GLU A 7 -19.89 -12.87 -12.71
C GLU A 7 -20.73 -13.67 -13.70
N THR A 8 -21.96 -13.24 -14.00
CA THR A 8 -22.79 -13.90 -15.02
C THR A 8 -22.12 -13.87 -16.40
N ALA A 9 -21.58 -12.72 -16.82
CA ALA A 9 -20.97 -12.58 -18.13
C ALA A 9 -19.71 -13.45 -18.28
N PHE A 10 -18.85 -13.50 -17.26
CA PHE A 10 -17.66 -14.35 -17.30
C PHE A 10 -18.01 -15.85 -17.23
N ASN A 11 -19.03 -16.24 -16.48
CA ASN A 11 -19.49 -17.64 -16.46
C ASN A 11 -20.13 -18.07 -17.79
N GLU A 12 -20.90 -17.19 -18.44
CA GLU A 12 -21.42 -17.44 -19.79
C GLU A 12 -20.27 -17.58 -20.80
N SER A 13 -19.29 -16.68 -20.76
CA SER A 13 -18.09 -16.75 -21.60
C SER A 13 -17.33 -18.06 -21.36
N LEU A 14 -17.16 -18.46 -20.10
CA LEU A 14 -16.50 -19.71 -19.73
C LEU A 14 -17.23 -20.93 -20.32
N ALA A 15 -18.56 -20.96 -20.23
CA ALA A 15 -19.37 -22.02 -20.80
C ALA A 15 -19.23 -22.08 -22.33
N MET A 16 -19.32 -20.94 -23.02
CA MET A 16 -19.14 -20.87 -24.47
C MET A 16 -17.75 -21.33 -24.92
N CYS A 17 -16.69 -20.95 -24.18
CA CYS A 17 -15.33 -21.38 -24.50
C CYS A 17 -15.16 -22.89 -24.32
N ARG A 18 -15.74 -23.47 -23.25
CA ARG A 18 -15.73 -24.92 -23.03
C ARG A 18 -16.49 -25.69 -24.10
N GLU A 19 -17.69 -25.24 -24.47
CA GLU A 19 -18.50 -25.84 -25.54
C GLU A 19 -17.81 -25.75 -26.90
N GLY A 20 -17.16 -24.62 -27.18
CA GLY A 20 -16.40 -24.40 -28.41
C GLY A 20 -15.01 -25.05 -28.45
N GLY A 21 -14.54 -25.61 -27.33
CA GLY A 21 -13.17 -26.13 -27.20
C GLY A 21 -12.07 -25.07 -27.21
N ASP A 22 -12.41 -23.79 -26.99
CA ASP A 22 -11.44 -22.70 -26.88
C ASP A 22 -10.79 -22.68 -25.49
N ARG A 23 -9.71 -23.45 -25.37
CA ARG A 23 -8.94 -23.54 -24.12
C ARG A 23 -8.29 -22.21 -23.70
N LYS A 24 -8.00 -21.31 -24.65
CA LYS A 24 -7.41 -20.00 -24.33
C LYS A 24 -8.46 -19.09 -23.72
N GLY A 25 -9.63 -19.00 -24.36
CA GLY A 25 -10.78 -18.29 -23.82
C GLY A 25 -11.20 -18.83 -22.45
N GLU A 26 -11.15 -20.15 -22.25
CA GLU A 26 -11.42 -20.76 -20.94
C GLU A 26 -10.46 -20.25 -19.86
N ALA A 27 -9.15 -20.27 -20.12
CA ALA A 27 -8.14 -19.80 -19.19
C ALA A 27 -8.25 -18.31 -18.88
N ASP A 28 -8.56 -17.49 -19.89
CA ASP A 28 -8.72 -16.05 -19.75
C ASP A 28 -9.99 -15.71 -18.92
N SER A 29 -11.11 -16.43 -19.14
CA SER A 29 -12.35 -16.27 -18.36
C SER A 29 -12.18 -16.71 -16.90
N LEU A 30 -11.44 -17.79 -16.63
CA LEU A 30 -11.12 -18.22 -15.27
C LEU A 30 -10.23 -17.21 -14.53
N THR A 31 -9.26 -16.62 -15.24
CA THR A 31 -8.39 -15.55 -14.68
C THR A 31 -9.23 -14.33 -14.30
N ALA A 32 -10.20 -13.95 -15.13
CA ALA A 32 -11.11 -12.84 -14.85
C ALA A 32 -12.05 -13.13 -13.66
N LEU A 33 -12.61 -14.35 -13.57
CA LEU A 33 -13.41 -14.78 -12.43
C LEU A 33 -12.60 -14.76 -11.12
N SER A 34 -11.36 -15.24 -11.14
CA SER A 34 -10.47 -15.19 -9.97
C SER A 34 -10.30 -13.76 -9.43
N LYS A 35 -10.01 -12.79 -10.31
CA LYS A 35 -9.88 -11.38 -9.94
C LYS A 35 -11.18 -10.81 -9.39
N LEU A 36 -12.31 -11.08 -10.06
CA LEU A 36 -13.63 -10.63 -9.63
C LEU A 36 -14.00 -11.18 -8.24
N TYR A 37 -13.71 -12.45 -7.99
CA TYR A 37 -13.93 -13.07 -6.68
C TYR A 37 -13.01 -12.48 -5.61
N GLY A 38 -11.74 -12.24 -5.92
CA GLY A 38 -10.79 -11.59 -5.01
C GLY A 38 -11.25 -10.17 -4.62
N GLU A 39 -11.67 -9.37 -5.60
CA GLU A 39 -12.18 -8.00 -5.37
C GLU A 39 -13.51 -7.97 -4.60
N SER A 40 -14.32 -9.02 -4.71
CA SER A 40 -15.58 -9.16 -3.97
C SER A 40 -15.43 -9.84 -2.61
N GLY A 41 -14.19 -10.15 -2.19
CA GLY A 41 -13.89 -10.76 -0.89
C GLY A 41 -14.23 -12.26 -0.80
N GLN A 42 -14.49 -12.92 -1.93
CA GLN A 42 -14.75 -14.36 -2.02
C GLN A 42 -13.43 -15.09 -2.28
N GLY A 43 -12.56 -15.15 -1.27
CA GLY A 43 -11.19 -15.64 -1.38
C GLY A 43 -11.12 -17.10 -1.85
N ILE A 44 -11.97 -17.96 -1.27
CA ILE A 44 -12.02 -19.40 -1.62
C ILE A 44 -12.35 -19.59 -3.11
N LYS A 45 -13.42 -18.95 -3.60
CA LYS A 45 -13.79 -19.02 -5.03
C LYS A 45 -12.71 -18.43 -5.94
N ALA A 46 -12.04 -17.36 -5.48
CA ALA A 46 -10.95 -16.75 -6.21
C ALA A 46 -9.79 -17.74 -6.40
N ALA A 47 -9.44 -18.50 -5.36
CA ALA A 47 -8.39 -19.50 -5.38
C ALA A 47 -8.73 -20.67 -6.32
N GLU A 48 -9.97 -21.18 -6.26
CA GLU A 48 -10.44 -22.26 -7.16
C GLU A 48 -10.38 -21.87 -8.65
N ALA A 49 -10.85 -20.66 -8.97
CA ALA A 49 -10.80 -20.13 -10.32
C ALA A 49 -9.34 -19.90 -10.78
N ALA A 50 -8.48 -19.41 -9.89
CA ALA A 50 -7.07 -19.18 -10.19
C ALA A 50 -6.29 -20.49 -10.41
N ASP A 51 -6.53 -21.52 -9.59
CA ASP A 51 -5.91 -22.85 -9.74
C ASP A 51 -6.31 -23.49 -11.09
N SER A 52 -7.57 -23.34 -11.47
CA SER A 52 -8.08 -23.80 -12.78
C SER A 52 -7.43 -23.05 -13.94
N ALA A 53 -7.32 -21.72 -13.86
CA ALA A 53 -6.65 -20.89 -14.86
C ALA A 53 -5.16 -21.25 -15.00
N LEU A 54 -4.47 -21.41 -13.86
CA LEU A 54 -3.05 -21.74 -13.80
C LEU A 54 -2.75 -23.07 -14.50
N LEU A 55 -3.58 -24.09 -14.25
CA LEU A 55 -3.45 -25.40 -14.90
C LEU A 55 -3.58 -25.29 -16.43
N LEU A 56 -4.58 -24.55 -16.92
CA LEU A 56 -4.75 -24.34 -18.37
C LEU A 56 -3.60 -23.55 -18.99
N HIS A 57 -3.13 -22.47 -18.34
CA HIS A 57 -2.01 -21.68 -18.85
C HIS A 57 -0.70 -22.49 -18.90
N ARG A 58 -0.47 -23.39 -17.91
CA ARG A 58 0.64 -24.35 -17.93
C ARG A 58 0.54 -25.30 -19.13
N GLU A 59 -0.63 -25.87 -19.39
CA GLU A 59 -0.84 -26.76 -20.54
C GLU A 59 -0.67 -26.05 -21.89
N LEU A 60 -1.06 -24.79 -21.98
CA LEU A 60 -0.95 -23.97 -23.19
C LEU A 60 0.46 -23.39 -23.42
N GLY A 61 1.36 -23.45 -22.42
CA GLY A 61 2.72 -22.93 -22.51
C GLY A 61 2.82 -21.40 -22.66
N ARG A 62 1.78 -20.66 -22.24
CA ARG A 62 1.70 -19.19 -22.39
C ARG A 62 2.47 -18.50 -21.26
N LYS A 63 3.79 -18.35 -21.39
CA LYS A 63 4.67 -17.84 -20.32
C LYS A 63 4.23 -16.53 -19.66
N GLN A 64 3.78 -15.54 -20.43
CA GLN A 64 3.34 -14.24 -19.87
C GLN A 64 2.02 -14.37 -19.09
N TRP A 65 1.08 -15.16 -19.59
CA TRP A 65 -0.18 -15.43 -18.90
C TRP A 65 -0.01 -16.38 -17.72
N LEU A 66 0.98 -17.27 -17.78
CA LEU A 66 1.39 -18.11 -16.67
C LEU A 66 1.91 -17.26 -15.52
N LEU A 67 2.69 -16.22 -15.80
CA LEU A 67 3.15 -15.26 -14.79
C LEU A 67 1.97 -14.58 -14.10
N GLU A 68 1.04 -14.02 -14.88
CA GLU A 68 -0.16 -13.37 -14.37
C GLU A 68 -1.03 -14.34 -13.54
N ALA A 69 -1.21 -15.56 -14.03
CA ALA A 69 -1.96 -16.60 -13.35
C ALA A 69 -1.33 -16.93 -11.98
N LEU A 70 -0.01 -17.18 -11.92
CA LEU A 70 0.68 -17.44 -10.65
C LEU A 70 0.48 -16.33 -9.63
N LEU A 71 0.59 -15.08 -10.06
CA LEU A 71 0.41 -13.91 -9.18
C LEU A 71 -1.04 -13.81 -8.69
N SER A 72 -2.02 -14.02 -9.58
CA SER A 72 -3.43 -14.06 -9.16
C SER A 72 -3.70 -15.19 -8.17
N THR A 73 -3.17 -16.39 -8.42
CA THR A 73 -3.35 -17.55 -7.55
C THR A 73 -2.72 -17.34 -6.18
N ALA A 74 -1.50 -16.79 -6.12
CA ALA A 74 -0.84 -16.47 -4.86
C ALA A 74 -1.66 -15.49 -4.01
N ARG A 75 -2.13 -14.39 -4.62
CA ARG A 75 -2.98 -13.41 -3.92
C ARG A 75 -4.33 -13.98 -3.49
N SER A 76 -4.98 -14.75 -4.37
CA SER A 76 -6.27 -15.39 -4.06
C SER A 76 -6.14 -16.39 -2.91
N LYS A 77 -5.06 -17.17 -2.83
CA LYS A 77 -4.81 -18.09 -1.72
C LYS A 77 -4.57 -17.34 -0.41
N VAL A 78 -3.81 -16.24 -0.42
CA VAL A 78 -3.65 -15.38 0.78
C VAL A 78 -5.00 -14.81 1.24
N ALA A 79 -5.87 -14.40 0.31
CA ALA A 79 -7.22 -13.96 0.64
C ALA A 79 -8.10 -15.09 1.20
N ALA A 80 -8.04 -16.28 0.61
CA ALA A 80 -8.74 -17.47 1.08
C ALA A 80 -8.30 -17.88 2.49
N CYS A 81 -7.00 -17.77 2.80
CA CYS A 81 -6.47 -18.05 4.13
C CYS A 81 -7.09 -17.15 5.21
N LYS A 82 -7.25 -15.85 4.93
CA LYS A 82 -7.94 -14.92 5.85
C LYS A 82 -9.39 -15.32 6.07
N GLU A 83 -10.10 -15.71 5.01
CA GLU A 83 -11.48 -16.21 5.08
C GLU A 83 -11.57 -17.53 5.87
N HIS A 84 -10.61 -18.44 5.68
CA HIS A 84 -10.51 -19.70 6.42
C HIS A 84 -10.22 -19.49 7.91
N GLU A 85 -9.35 -18.55 8.26
CA GLU A 85 -9.08 -18.14 9.65
C GLU A 85 -10.35 -17.63 10.33
N GLU A 86 -11.12 -16.77 9.65
CA GLU A 86 -12.39 -16.23 10.16
C GLU A 86 -13.46 -17.33 10.34
N ASN A 87 -13.47 -18.31 9.44
CA ASN A 87 -14.39 -19.45 9.47
C ASN A 87 -13.96 -20.57 10.44
N GLY A 88 -12.83 -20.43 11.13
CA GLY A 88 -12.33 -21.40 12.11
C GLY A 88 -11.76 -22.68 11.50
N ALA A 89 -11.21 -22.61 10.28
CA ALA A 89 -10.53 -23.72 9.65
C ALA A 89 -9.29 -24.17 10.45
N GLU A 90 -8.83 -25.39 10.19
CA GLU A 90 -7.66 -25.93 10.87
C GLU A 90 -6.38 -25.18 10.44
N SER A 91 -5.55 -24.80 11.42
CA SER A 91 -4.30 -24.05 11.17
C SER A 91 -3.36 -24.73 10.17
N ALA A 92 -3.39 -26.06 10.08
CA ALA A 92 -2.53 -26.82 9.17
C ALA A 92 -2.96 -26.70 7.68
N GLU A 93 -4.26 -26.52 7.41
CA GLU A 93 -4.75 -26.34 6.05
C GLU A 93 -4.41 -24.95 5.52
N ILE A 94 -4.61 -23.92 6.37
CA ILE A 94 -4.19 -22.55 6.10
C ILE A 94 -2.68 -22.49 5.85
N GLU A 95 -1.86 -23.10 6.71
CA GLU A 95 -0.40 -23.12 6.54
C GLU A 95 0.01 -23.73 5.20
N LYS A 96 -0.62 -24.85 4.81
CA LYS A 96 -0.36 -25.49 3.52
C LYS A 96 -0.74 -24.60 2.34
N GLU A 97 -1.86 -23.89 2.41
CA GLU A 97 -2.29 -22.97 1.35
C GLU A 97 -1.36 -21.77 1.21
N VAL A 98 -0.96 -21.15 2.32
CA VAL A 98 -0.03 -20.00 2.29
C VAL A 98 1.34 -20.43 1.78
N LEU A 99 1.84 -21.62 2.17
CA LEU A 99 3.09 -22.17 1.61
C LEU A 99 2.99 -22.38 0.10
N SER A 100 1.87 -22.92 -0.38
CA SER A 100 1.62 -23.04 -1.82
C SER A 100 1.58 -21.67 -2.52
N ALA A 101 1.06 -20.63 -1.87
CA ALA A 101 1.06 -19.27 -2.41
C ALA A 101 2.48 -18.71 -2.51
N LEU A 102 3.34 -18.98 -1.51
CA LEU A 102 4.73 -18.55 -1.51
C LEU A 102 5.53 -19.21 -2.64
N ASP A 103 5.35 -20.52 -2.85
CA ASP A 103 5.97 -21.25 -3.95
C ASP A 103 5.59 -20.65 -5.31
N MET A 104 4.32 -20.28 -5.50
CA MET A 104 3.84 -19.64 -6.73
C MET A 104 4.42 -18.25 -6.93
N ALA A 105 4.49 -17.43 -5.88
CA ALA A 105 5.09 -16.10 -5.94
C ALA A 105 6.58 -16.18 -6.32
N ARG A 106 7.32 -17.12 -5.71
CA ARG A 106 8.74 -17.36 -6.03
C ARG A 106 8.94 -17.91 -7.44
N GLU A 107 8.06 -18.79 -7.92
CA GLU A 107 8.06 -19.24 -9.31
C GLU A 107 7.90 -18.05 -10.27
N ALA A 108 7.00 -17.11 -9.97
CA ALA A 108 6.79 -15.89 -10.74
C ALA A 108 8.03 -14.99 -10.73
N VAL A 109 8.68 -14.78 -9.59
CA VAL A 109 9.94 -14.03 -9.47
C VAL A 109 11.03 -14.64 -10.34
N VAL A 110 11.23 -15.96 -10.27
CA VAL A 110 12.25 -16.65 -11.09
C VAL A 110 11.96 -16.52 -12.58
N MET A 111 10.69 -16.63 -12.99
CA MET A 111 10.31 -16.43 -14.38
C MET A 111 10.52 -15.01 -14.85
N SER A 112 10.14 -14.01 -14.06
CA SER A 112 10.34 -12.60 -14.39
C SER A 112 11.83 -12.25 -14.50
N ARG A 113 12.69 -12.76 -13.60
CA ARG A 113 14.16 -12.63 -13.71
C ARG A 113 14.68 -13.17 -15.04
N ARG A 114 14.14 -14.29 -15.55
CA ARG A 114 14.53 -14.86 -16.86
C ARG A 114 14.03 -14.03 -18.05
N MET A 115 12.94 -13.29 -17.87
CA MET A 115 12.40 -12.39 -18.89
C MET A 115 13.17 -11.05 -18.95
N ASN A 116 13.98 -10.75 -17.94
CA ASN A 116 14.77 -9.52 -17.81
C ASN A 116 13.90 -8.25 -17.88
N ASP A 117 12.72 -8.30 -17.26
CA ASP A 117 11.78 -7.19 -17.15
C ASP A 117 11.69 -6.71 -15.70
N ALA A 118 12.23 -5.53 -15.41
CA ALA A 118 12.34 -5.00 -14.06
C ALA A 118 10.96 -4.69 -13.43
N GLN A 119 10.01 -4.19 -14.23
CA GLN A 119 8.67 -3.87 -13.75
C GLN A 119 7.91 -5.13 -13.31
N SER A 120 7.90 -6.17 -14.15
CA SER A 120 7.31 -7.46 -13.75
C SER A 120 8.02 -8.05 -12.53
N LEU A 121 9.34 -7.88 -12.41
CA LEU A 121 10.11 -8.43 -11.29
C LEU A 121 9.67 -7.78 -9.98
N ILE A 122 9.59 -6.44 -9.97
CA ILE A 122 9.12 -5.68 -8.81
C ILE A 122 7.68 -6.07 -8.46
N PHE A 123 6.81 -6.21 -9.46
CA PHE A 123 5.42 -6.63 -9.23
C PHE A 123 5.32 -8.05 -8.66
N CYS A 124 6.20 -8.97 -9.07
CA CYS A 124 6.28 -10.32 -8.50
C CYS A 124 6.81 -10.28 -7.06
N GLN A 125 7.85 -9.49 -6.79
CA GLN A 125 8.43 -9.30 -5.46
C GLN A 125 7.41 -8.69 -4.48
N HIS A 126 6.61 -7.72 -4.94
CA HIS A 126 5.48 -7.19 -4.18
C HIS A 126 4.52 -8.30 -3.72
N THR A 127 4.15 -9.22 -4.61
CA THR A 127 3.27 -10.35 -4.24
C THR A 127 3.96 -11.38 -3.34
N GLU A 128 5.26 -11.63 -3.50
CA GLU A 128 6.03 -12.44 -2.56
C GLU A 128 6.00 -11.82 -1.15
N VAL A 129 6.17 -10.50 -1.06
CA VAL A 129 6.12 -9.75 0.20
C VAL A 129 4.73 -9.82 0.84
N GLU A 130 3.65 -9.66 0.07
CA GLU A 130 2.28 -9.82 0.58
C GLU A 130 2.07 -11.20 1.24
N VAL A 131 2.61 -12.26 0.63
CA VAL A 131 2.52 -13.62 1.17
C VAL A 131 3.38 -13.77 2.42
N LEU A 132 4.63 -13.28 2.41
CA LEU A 132 5.52 -13.33 3.57
C LEU A 132 4.95 -12.56 4.77
N VAL A 133 4.30 -11.42 4.54
CA VAL A 133 3.58 -10.66 5.57
C VAL A 133 2.43 -11.46 6.15
N ALA A 134 1.64 -12.17 5.30
CA ALA A 134 0.58 -13.05 5.78
C ALA A 134 1.14 -14.22 6.64
N MET A 135 2.35 -14.69 6.34
CA MET A 135 3.08 -15.69 7.14
C MET A 135 3.75 -15.12 8.40
N ASN A 136 3.66 -13.81 8.67
CA ASN A 136 4.43 -13.10 9.69
C ASN A 136 5.97 -13.24 9.54
N GLN A 137 6.47 -13.51 8.34
CA GLN A 137 7.90 -13.60 8.03
C GLN A 137 8.46 -12.22 7.64
N PHE A 138 8.43 -11.29 8.60
CA PHE A 138 8.75 -9.87 8.32
C PHE A 138 10.21 -9.62 7.93
N ASP A 139 11.16 -10.38 8.49
CA ASP A 139 12.58 -10.20 8.19
C ASP A 139 12.89 -10.54 6.72
N GLU A 140 12.35 -11.66 6.24
CA GLU A 140 12.50 -12.08 4.84
C GLU A 140 11.77 -11.12 3.89
N ALA A 141 10.57 -10.66 4.27
CA ALA A 141 9.85 -9.63 3.52
C ALA A 141 10.68 -8.35 3.36
N MET A 142 11.33 -7.89 4.44
CA MET A 142 12.19 -6.71 4.41
C MET A 142 13.43 -6.90 3.54
N ASP A 143 13.99 -8.11 3.46
CA ASP A 143 15.13 -8.39 2.59
C ASP A 143 14.73 -8.36 1.11
N VAL A 144 13.57 -8.93 0.76
CA VAL A 144 13.01 -8.82 -0.61
C VAL A 144 12.72 -7.35 -0.96
N LEU A 145 12.13 -6.57 -0.05
CA LEU A 145 11.84 -5.16 -0.26
C LEU A 145 13.09 -4.31 -0.48
N LYS A 146 14.18 -4.58 0.26
CA LYS A 146 15.46 -3.87 0.05
C LYS A 146 16.00 -4.10 -1.37
N GLU A 147 15.95 -5.34 -1.86
CA GLU A 147 16.36 -5.66 -3.23
C GLU A 147 15.48 -4.93 -4.25
N ALA A 148 14.16 -5.02 -4.08
CA ALA A 148 13.19 -4.44 -5.01
C ALA A 148 13.27 -2.91 -5.08
N VAL A 149 13.45 -2.23 -3.94
CA VAL A 149 13.59 -0.76 -3.87
C VAL A 149 14.90 -0.31 -4.50
N ALA A 150 16.01 -1.04 -4.30
CA ALA A 150 17.27 -0.71 -4.96
C ALA A 150 17.15 -0.82 -6.49
N LEU A 151 16.47 -1.87 -6.98
CA LEU A 151 16.21 -2.06 -8.40
C LEU A 151 15.30 -0.96 -8.97
N SER A 152 14.23 -0.58 -8.27
CA SER A 152 13.34 0.47 -8.74
C SER A 152 14.04 1.83 -8.80
N GLN A 153 14.93 2.14 -7.86
CA GLN A 153 15.75 3.35 -7.86
C GLN A 153 16.76 3.36 -9.02
N GLU A 154 17.47 2.25 -9.25
CA GLU A 154 18.42 2.12 -10.35
C GLU A 154 17.74 2.35 -11.71
N GLN A 155 16.54 1.82 -11.88
CA GLN A 155 15.74 1.93 -13.10
C GLN A 155 14.86 3.19 -13.16
N GLN A 156 14.92 4.06 -12.13
CA GLN A 156 14.14 5.30 -12.03
C GLN A 156 12.62 5.08 -12.14
N LEU A 157 12.14 3.97 -11.57
CA LEU A 157 10.74 3.56 -11.58
C LEU A 157 9.99 4.13 -10.38
N LEU A 158 9.74 5.45 -10.37
CA LEU A 158 9.16 6.18 -9.23
C LEU A 158 7.83 5.58 -8.74
N ARG A 159 6.94 5.22 -9.67
CA ARG A 159 5.64 4.59 -9.36
C ARG A 159 5.82 3.30 -8.55
N GLU A 160 6.75 2.45 -8.98
CA GLU A 160 6.99 1.16 -8.34
C GLU A 160 7.75 1.31 -7.03
N GLU A 161 8.64 2.30 -6.91
CA GLU A 161 9.26 2.66 -5.64
C GLU A 161 8.22 3.13 -4.60
N GLY A 162 7.20 3.88 -5.02
CA GLY A 162 6.07 4.27 -4.16
C GLY A 162 5.24 3.07 -3.70
N ARG A 163 4.96 2.11 -4.59
CA ARG A 163 4.27 0.86 -4.25
C ARG A 163 5.07 0.04 -3.24
N LEU A 164 6.36 -0.20 -3.48
CA LEU A 164 7.22 -0.92 -2.54
C LEU A 164 7.37 -0.20 -1.19
N THR A 165 7.36 1.13 -1.18
CA THR A 165 7.37 1.91 0.07
C THR A 165 6.06 1.71 0.86
N SER A 166 4.94 1.50 0.17
CA SER A 166 3.67 1.13 0.80
C SER A 166 3.74 -0.26 1.44
N ASP A 167 4.42 -1.21 0.80
CA ASP A 167 4.64 -2.54 1.37
C ASP A 167 5.52 -2.48 2.63
N VAL A 168 6.57 -1.66 2.63
CA VAL A 168 7.39 -1.39 3.83
C VAL A 168 6.51 -0.82 4.95
N ALA A 169 5.59 0.10 4.63
CA ALA A 169 4.65 0.62 5.61
C ALA A 169 3.75 -0.51 6.18
N GLN A 170 3.25 -1.40 5.32
CA GLN A 170 2.42 -2.54 5.72
C GLN A 170 3.17 -3.51 6.66
N VAL A 171 4.44 -3.79 6.39
CA VAL A 171 5.28 -4.59 7.30
C VAL A 171 5.38 -3.92 8.68
N TYR A 172 5.64 -2.61 8.73
CA TYR A 172 5.71 -1.89 10.01
C TYR A 172 4.36 -1.80 10.74
N ILE A 173 3.23 -1.74 10.01
CA ILE A 173 1.88 -1.84 10.59
C ILE A 173 1.73 -3.18 11.31
N CYS A 174 2.08 -4.28 10.66
CA CYS A 174 2.00 -5.62 11.25
C CYS A 174 2.92 -5.77 12.48
N GLN A 175 4.08 -5.12 12.48
CA GLN A 175 4.98 -5.02 13.64
C GLN A 175 4.50 -4.06 14.73
N LYS A 176 3.41 -3.32 14.50
CA LYS A 176 2.88 -2.25 15.38
C LYS A 176 3.88 -1.11 15.61
N ASN A 177 4.81 -0.92 14.68
CA ASN A 177 5.73 0.21 14.68
C ASN A 177 5.08 1.41 13.98
N TRP A 178 4.09 2.01 14.65
CA TRP A 178 3.26 3.07 14.08
C TRP A 178 4.06 4.26 13.56
N LYS A 179 5.16 4.62 14.24
CA LYS A 179 6.02 5.73 13.82
C LYS A 179 6.65 5.49 12.45
N MET A 180 7.24 4.31 12.24
CA MET A 180 7.84 3.96 10.96
C MET A 180 6.78 3.70 9.90
N ALA A 181 5.67 3.05 10.26
CA ALA A 181 4.53 2.84 9.37
C ALA A 181 3.98 4.16 8.80
N THR A 182 3.71 5.16 9.66
CA THR A 182 3.23 6.48 9.22
C THR A 182 4.25 7.19 8.35
N HIS A 183 5.54 7.14 8.71
CA HIS A 183 6.61 7.74 7.90
C HIS A 183 6.65 7.14 6.49
N CYS A 184 6.65 5.81 6.39
CA CYS A 184 6.67 5.11 5.10
C CYS A 184 5.38 5.35 4.31
N ALA A 185 4.21 5.35 4.94
CA ALA A 185 2.94 5.60 4.25
C ALA A 185 2.85 7.03 3.70
N ASN A 186 3.32 8.04 4.43
CA ASN A 186 3.43 9.41 3.91
C ASN A 186 4.40 9.50 2.73
N LYS A 187 5.58 8.88 2.85
CA LYS A 187 6.56 8.86 1.75
C LYS A 187 5.98 8.19 0.51
N ALA A 188 5.26 7.07 0.68
CA ALA A 188 4.59 6.40 -0.43
C ALA A 188 3.52 7.28 -1.10
N MET A 189 2.76 8.06 -0.32
CA MET A 189 1.79 9.02 -0.83
C MET A 189 2.46 10.12 -1.65
N GLU A 190 3.52 10.76 -1.13
CA GLU A 190 4.29 11.79 -1.84
C GLU A 190 4.84 11.28 -3.18
N MET A 191 5.32 10.04 -3.20
CA MET A 191 5.85 9.40 -4.41
C MET A 191 4.75 9.06 -5.41
N ALA A 192 3.59 8.60 -4.93
CA ALA A 192 2.43 8.33 -5.77
C ALA A 192 1.92 9.62 -6.42
N GLU A 193 1.81 10.71 -5.66
CA GLU A 193 1.45 12.05 -6.17
C GLU A 193 2.45 12.53 -7.23
N ALA A 194 3.75 12.43 -6.95
CA ALA A 194 4.80 12.81 -7.89
C ALA A 194 4.79 11.96 -9.17
N ALA A 195 4.35 10.70 -9.08
CA ALA A 195 4.20 9.81 -10.22
C ALA A 195 2.85 9.95 -10.95
N GLY A 196 1.89 10.72 -10.41
CA GLY A 196 0.51 10.77 -10.89
C GLY A 196 -0.25 9.44 -10.74
N ASP A 197 0.13 8.61 -9.78
CA ASP A 197 -0.46 7.30 -9.51
C ASP A 197 -1.61 7.39 -8.50
N HIS A 198 -2.80 7.67 -9.00
CA HIS A 198 -3.99 7.83 -8.16
C HIS A 198 -4.33 6.58 -7.34
N ASP A 199 -4.09 5.37 -7.87
CA ASP A 199 -4.33 4.14 -7.12
C ASP A 199 -3.38 4.01 -5.93
N GLY A 200 -2.11 4.41 -6.13
CA GLY A 200 -1.10 4.48 -5.09
C GLY A 200 -1.45 5.50 -4.00
N GLU A 201 -1.93 6.69 -4.38
CA GLU A 201 -2.42 7.71 -3.44
C GLU A 201 -3.55 7.18 -2.56
N VAL A 202 -4.58 6.61 -3.19
CA VAL A 202 -5.74 6.03 -2.48
C VAL A 202 -5.31 4.92 -1.54
N PHE A 203 -4.35 4.09 -1.96
CA PHE A 203 -3.82 3.03 -1.12
C PHE A 203 -3.04 3.58 0.09
N ALA A 204 -2.13 4.53 -0.10
CA ALA A 204 -1.38 5.16 0.98
C ALA A 204 -2.30 5.85 2.00
N VAL A 205 -3.35 6.54 1.54
CA VAL A 205 -4.37 7.14 2.40
C VAL A 205 -5.12 6.08 3.23
N LYS A 206 -5.43 4.92 2.63
CA LYS A 206 -6.05 3.81 3.38
C LYS A 206 -5.13 3.29 4.48
N LEU A 207 -3.82 3.17 4.21
CA LEU A 207 -2.83 2.75 5.22
C LEU A 207 -2.76 3.75 6.37
N LEU A 208 -2.69 5.05 6.07
CA LEU A 208 -2.68 6.11 7.09
C LEU A 208 -3.93 6.07 7.96
N ARG A 209 -5.11 5.96 7.34
CA ARG A 209 -6.38 5.84 8.07
C ARG A 209 -6.43 4.60 8.96
N HIS A 210 -5.89 3.47 8.49
CA HIS A 210 -5.79 2.26 9.30
C HIS A 210 -4.88 2.47 10.51
N ILE A 211 -3.70 3.09 10.33
CA ILE A 211 -2.77 3.43 11.42
C ILE A 211 -3.44 4.36 12.44
N GLU A 212 -4.15 5.40 11.98
CA GLU A 212 -4.88 6.33 12.85
C GLU A 212 -5.96 5.63 13.67
N ASN A 213 -6.74 4.73 13.07
CA ASN A 213 -7.76 3.96 13.78
C ASN A 213 -7.15 3.06 14.86
N GLU A 214 -6.02 2.40 14.58
CA GLU A 214 -5.31 1.55 15.54
C GLU A 214 -4.66 2.36 16.68
N MET A 215 -4.13 3.55 16.39
CA MET A 215 -3.59 4.46 17.40
C MET A 215 -4.69 5.12 18.24
N GLY A 216 -5.80 5.52 17.61
CA GLY A 216 -6.96 6.15 18.24
C GLY A 216 -7.85 5.19 19.01
N GLY A 217 -7.85 3.89 18.67
CA GLY A 217 -8.61 2.81 19.29
C GLY A 217 -8.30 2.55 20.77
N LYS A 218 -7.26 3.18 21.35
CA LYS A 218 -6.99 3.19 22.80
C LYS A 218 -7.70 4.31 23.57
N ARG A 219 -8.54 5.13 22.94
CA ARG A 219 -9.51 6.02 23.60
C ARG A 219 -10.94 5.53 23.38
N LYS A 220 -11.32 4.41 24.03
CA LYS A 220 -12.75 4.08 24.22
C LYS A 220 -13.12 4.24 25.70
N ALA A 221 -14.09 5.10 25.98
CA ALA A 221 -14.86 5.19 27.22
C ALA A 221 -16.33 5.52 26.85
N PRO A 222 -17.32 5.11 27.66
CA PRO A 222 -18.12 3.92 27.38
C PRO A 222 -19.47 4.20 26.69
N GLU A 223 -20.00 3.11 26.14
CA GLU A 223 -21.39 2.89 25.73
C GLU A 223 -22.42 3.37 26.77
N GLN A 224 -23.40 4.15 26.34
CA GLN A 224 -24.78 3.99 26.78
C GLN A 224 -25.74 4.43 25.67
N ALA A 225 -26.68 3.54 25.39
CA ALA A 225 -27.59 3.55 24.27
C ALA A 225 -28.90 4.32 24.55
N ALA A 226 -29.50 4.73 23.43
CA ALA A 226 -30.94 4.76 23.14
C ALA A 226 -31.85 5.89 23.66
N ALA A 227 -32.57 6.43 22.66
CA ALA A 227 -33.95 6.94 22.65
C ALA A 227 -34.28 8.29 23.33
N ALA A 228 -34.63 9.27 22.49
CA ALA A 228 -35.38 10.48 22.86
C ALA A 228 -36.82 10.13 23.30
N PRO A 229 -37.53 11.01 24.04
CA PRO A 229 -38.26 12.08 23.36
C PRO A 229 -38.32 13.44 24.11
N ALA A 230 -38.83 14.42 23.36
CA ALA A 230 -38.99 15.85 23.65
C ALA A 230 -39.81 16.20 24.91
N ALA A 231 -39.52 17.35 25.53
CA ALA A 231 -40.40 18.52 25.53
C ALA A 231 -39.93 19.62 26.52
N GLU A 232 -40.21 20.86 26.08
CA GLU A 232 -40.43 22.10 26.86
C GLU A 232 -39.24 22.98 27.27
N ALA A 233 -39.20 24.11 26.55
CA ALA A 233 -38.37 25.28 26.76
C ALA A 233 -39.11 26.33 27.60
N ALA A 234 -38.39 27.02 28.48
CA ALA A 234 -38.55 28.43 28.87
C ALA A 234 -37.38 28.84 29.80
N PRO A 235 -37.06 30.13 29.99
CA PRO A 235 -36.52 31.08 29.01
C PRO A 235 -35.17 31.71 29.46
N ALA A 236 -34.42 32.30 28.53
CA ALA A 236 -33.25 33.16 28.75
C ALA A 236 -33.66 34.52 29.38
N PRO A 237 -32.80 35.32 30.05
CA PRO A 237 -31.52 35.90 29.54
C PRO A 237 -30.40 35.95 30.64
N GLU A 238 -29.13 36.33 30.47
CA GLU A 238 -28.46 37.35 29.64
C GLU A 238 -27.04 36.89 29.22
N ALA A 239 -26.56 37.51 28.14
CA ALA A 239 -25.36 37.14 27.39
C ALA A 239 -24.03 37.62 28.00
N ALA A 240 -22.99 36.81 27.81
CA ALA A 240 -21.58 37.19 27.68
C ALA A 240 -20.93 36.22 26.67
N PRO A 241 -19.89 36.64 25.94
CA PRO A 241 -19.81 36.51 24.48
C PRO A 241 -19.48 35.11 23.94
N ALA A 242 -19.92 34.89 22.70
CA ALA A 242 -19.70 33.69 21.90
C ALA A 242 -18.20 33.35 21.77
N ALA A 243 -17.85 32.11 22.12
CA ALA A 243 -16.71 31.44 21.51
C ALA A 243 -17.26 30.74 20.27
N GLU A 244 -16.79 31.16 19.11
CA GLU A 244 -17.05 30.51 17.83
C GLU A 244 -16.37 29.13 17.85
N ASP A 245 -17.15 28.07 17.63
CA ASP A 245 -16.65 26.72 17.38
C ASP A 245 -15.89 26.73 16.04
N GLU A 246 -14.55 26.83 16.09
CA GLU A 246 -13.70 26.55 14.94
C GLU A 246 -13.66 25.03 14.69
N MET A 247 -14.04 24.63 13.48
CA MET A 247 -13.79 23.30 12.91
C MET A 247 -12.32 22.89 13.14
N PRO A 248 -11.99 21.59 13.36
CA PRO A 248 -10.60 21.18 13.44
C PRO A 248 -9.91 21.49 12.10
N ALA A 249 -8.96 22.43 12.15
CA ALA A 249 -8.21 22.90 11.00
C ALA A 249 -7.48 21.73 10.31
N THR A 250 -7.52 21.74 8.97
CA THR A 250 -6.65 20.91 8.14
C THR A 250 -5.20 21.10 8.57
N TYR A 251 -4.48 19.99 8.80
CA TYR A 251 -3.06 20.05 9.13
C TYR A 251 -2.28 20.49 7.89
N ASN A 252 -1.85 21.75 7.87
CA ASN A 252 -1.17 22.37 6.71
C ASN A 252 0.35 22.15 6.69
N GLY A 253 0.88 21.19 7.45
CA GLY A 253 2.33 21.02 7.65
C GLY A 253 2.98 22.21 8.40
N PRO A 254 4.28 22.13 8.72
CA PRO A 254 5.03 23.29 9.19
C PRO A 254 5.13 24.34 8.06
N THR A 255 4.95 25.62 8.39
CA THR A 255 5.09 26.72 7.44
C THR A 255 6.53 26.80 6.90
N SER A 256 6.73 27.41 5.73
CA SER A 256 8.06 27.64 5.14
C SER A 256 9.02 28.24 6.17
N ASP A 257 8.55 29.23 6.92
CA ASP A 257 9.29 29.88 8.01
C ASP A 257 9.70 28.91 9.13
N ALA A 258 8.79 28.01 9.54
CA ALA A 258 9.09 27.04 10.60
C ALA A 258 10.08 25.95 10.14
N LEU A 259 10.08 25.61 8.84
CA LEU A 259 11.08 24.73 8.24
C LEU A 259 12.42 25.43 8.09
N ALA A 260 12.41 26.70 7.69
CA ALA A 260 13.59 27.56 7.58
C ALA A 260 14.30 27.70 8.93
N ASP A 261 13.59 28.06 10.00
CA ASP A 261 14.13 28.18 11.35
C ASP A 261 14.76 26.88 11.84
N ARG A 262 14.10 25.74 11.53
CA ARG A 262 14.58 24.42 11.95
C ARG A 262 15.81 23.97 11.16
N LEU A 263 15.84 24.20 9.85
CA LEU A 263 17.01 23.91 9.02
C LEU A 263 18.18 24.83 9.40
N GLN A 264 17.90 26.09 9.69
CA GLN A 264 18.90 27.05 10.16
C GLN A 264 19.49 26.60 11.51
N GLY A 265 18.65 26.18 12.47
CA GLY A 265 19.11 25.62 13.75
C GLY A 265 19.95 24.35 13.59
N MET A 266 19.56 23.44 12.70
CA MET A 266 20.35 22.24 12.41
C MET A 266 21.73 22.56 11.82
N VAL A 267 21.81 23.60 10.98
CA VAL A 267 23.09 24.07 10.42
C VAL A 267 23.94 24.72 11.51
N MET A 268 23.36 25.54 12.40
CA MET A 268 24.10 26.10 13.55
C MET A 268 24.68 25.00 14.44
N ASP A 269 23.87 24.00 14.80
CA ASP A 269 24.29 22.89 15.65
C ASP A 269 25.40 22.05 14.99
N MET A 270 25.37 21.89 13.67
CA MET A 270 26.38 21.14 12.93
C MET A 270 27.73 21.86 12.87
N PHE A 271 27.73 23.19 13.01
CA PHE A 271 28.92 24.05 12.94
C PHE A 271 29.28 24.75 14.25
N ASP A 272 28.58 24.42 15.34
CA ASP A 272 28.78 25.00 16.68
C ASP A 272 28.82 26.53 16.65
N ALA A 273 27.91 27.14 15.86
CA ALA A 273 27.87 28.57 15.56
C ALA A 273 26.65 29.25 16.18
N ASP A 274 26.87 30.38 16.86
CA ASP A 274 25.78 31.13 17.53
C ASP A 274 24.93 31.95 16.53
N GLU A 275 25.49 32.34 15.38
CA GLU A 275 24.79 33.02 14.29
C GLU A 275 25.43 32.70 12.91
N LEU A 276 24.60 32.52 11.87
CA LEU A 276 25.02 32.46 10.46
C LEU A 276 25.20 33.89 9.96
N GLN A 277 26.30 34.54 10.35
CA GLN A 277 26.64 35.85 9.80
C GLN A 277 27.58 35.69 8.59
N ASN A 278 27.02 35.99 7.42
CA ASN A 278 27.67 36.16 6.11
C ASN A 278 28.18 34.89 5.40
N ASP A 279 28.17 34.97 4.07
CA ASP A 279 28.47 33.93 3.06
C ASP A 279 29.82 33.20 3.23
N THR A 280 30.68 33.70 4.13
CA THR A 280 32.02 33.18 4.42
C THR A 280 32.03 31.78 5.04
N MET A 281 31.11 31.46 5.96
CA MET A 281 31.18 30.17 6.69
C MET A 281 30.89 28.94 5.83
N LEU A 282 30.09 29.12 4.76
CA LEU A 282 29.69 28.03 3.87
C LEU A 282 30.57 27.94 2.61
N MET A 283 31.21 29.05 2.20
CA MET A 283 32.27 29.04 1.17
C MET A 283 33.53 28.28 1.64
N ASP A 284 33.87 28.34 2.94
CA ASP A 284 35.01 27.61 3.52
C ASP A 284 34.86 26.08 3.43
N ILE A 285 33.64 25.58 3.22
CA ILE A 285 33.30 24.15 3.10
C ILE A 285 33.17 23.74 1.61
N GLY A 286 33.42 24.66 0.68
CA GLY A 286 33.45 24.40 -0.76
C GLY A 286 32.10 24.48 -1.45
N ILE A 287 31.08 25.05 -0.80
CA ILE A 287 29.82 25.40 -1.46
C ILE A 287 30.08 26.65 -2.32
N ASP A 288 29.80 26.55 -3.61
CA ASP A 288 29.98 27.67 -4.52
C ASP A 288 29.00 28.83 -4.20
N SER A 289 29.43 30.06 -4.49
CA SER A 289 28.69 31.28 -4.17
C SER A 289 27.30 31.35 -4.85
N LEU A 290 27.07 30.56 -5.90
CA LEU A 290 25.84 30.55 -6.70
C LEU A 290 24.80 29.61 -6.09
N SER A 291 25.24 28.42 -5.65
CA SER A 291 24.47 27.48 -4.84
C SER A 291 24.07 28.08 -3.50
N MET A 292 24.92 28.95 -2.93
CA MET A 292 24.64 29.73 -1.73
C MET A 292 23.53 30.76 -1.91
N LEU A 293 23.57 31.53 -3.01
CA LEU A 293 22.52 32.50 -3.33
C LEU A 293 21.18 31.82 -3.56
N ASP A 294 21.16 30.64 -4.20
CA ASP A 294 19.95 29.85 -4.39
C ASP A 294 19.40 29.31 -3.06
N PHE A 295 20.27 28.85 -2.16
CA PHE A 295 19.87 28.43 -0.81
C PHE A 295 19.25 29.57 0.00
N HIS A 296 19.87 30.75 0.01
CA HIS A 296 19.31 31.94 0.69
C HIS A 296 18.00 32.41 0.06
N ALA A 297 17.91 32.42 -1.28
CA ALA A 297 16.69 32.81 -1.99
C ALA A 297 15.52 31.85 -1.75
N ARG A 298 15.81 30.57 -1.46
CA ARG A 298 14.80 29.55 -1.14
C ARG A 298 14.36 29.56 0.33
N ILE A 299 15.24 29.99 1.24
CA ILE A 299 14.90 30.15 2.66
C ILE A 299 14.07 31.43 2.90
N GLN A 300 14.24 32.46 2.09
CA GLN A 300 13.51 33.73 2.22
C GLN A 300 12.14 33.78 1.51
N ARG A 301 11.64 32.65 0.98
CA ARG A 301 10.33 32.53 0.28
C ARG A 301 9.35 31.63 1.03
#